data_AF-A0A834JB00-F1
#
_entry.id   AF-A0A834JB00-F1
#
_cell.length_a   1.000
_cell.length_b   1.000
_cell.length_c   1.000
_cell.angle_alpha   90.00
_cell.angle_beta   90.00
_cell.angle_gamma   90.00
#
_symmetry.space_group_name_H-M   'P 1'
#
loop_
_entity.id
_entity.type
_entity.pdbx_description
1 polymer ?
#
loop_
_entity_poly.entity_id
_entity_poly.type
_entity_poly.pdbx_seq_one_letter_code
_entity_poly.pdbx_strand_id
1 'polypeptide(L)'
;MKCHKSIMILASLVAVIMATDVTAEDGFTIYIPKIYWKECVQLIKDSANNGIPISCISSRDRYKCIEKVSREEIDVVVVDPEDIYLTALDDNQTKEEAYADYHYEAVAIIQEDLNVSDAKGLRYLKSCHTGIRDDIGYNILHAKLAAIGDNINNTEYFVRDNEFQALSSLFTKACLVGTWSSDPTINRKLSEKRKATCAHFMKSQTSVIIKISIRVTKVLFVTSFRKKVIHVKRFFGLPGSVTSAVPTNEHPSNFRYFCPDGTKVPINADTKPCTWAARPWQRYMANDGVNNIEAVQKELTELGKLGEKEKAA
;
A
#
# COMPACT_ATOMS: atom_id res chain seq x y z
N MET A 1 76.17 -16.13 62.12
CA MET A 1 74.79 -15.73 61.78
C MET A 1 74.81 -14.89 60.52
N LYS A 2 73.82 -15.13 59.64
CA LYS A 2 73.49 -14.47 58.37
C LYS A 2 74.18 -14.97 57.10
N CYS A 3 73.37 -15.78 56.42
CA CYS A 3 73.42 -16.35 55.09
C CYS A 3 72.89 -15.35 54.03
N HIS A 4 73.51 -15.38 52.85
CA HIS A 4 72.90 -15.59 51.53
C HIS A 4 71.87 -14.58 50.97
N LYS A 5 72.16 -13.98 49.79
CA LYS A 5 71.61 -14.37 48.47
C LYS A 5 71.80 -13.26 47.42
N SER A 6 72.46 -13.61 46.30
CA SER A 6 72.35 -12.90 45.03
C SER A 6 70.93 -13.04 44.49
N ILE A 7 70.31 -11.92 44.11
CA ILE A 7 69.00 -11.87 43.46
C ILE A 7 69.25 -11.74 41.96
N MET A 8 68.93 -12.80 41.21
CA MET A 8 68.75 -12.72 39.76
C MET A 8 67.41 -12.05 39.46
N ILE A 9 67.42 -11.05 38.58
CA ILE A 9 66.23 -10.39 38.07
C ILE A 9 65.75 -11.18 36.85
N LEU A 10 64.65 -11.94 36.98
CA LEU A 10 63.89 -12.45 35.84
C LEU A 10 62.97 -11.34 35.33
N ALA A 11 63.19 -10.88 34.10
CA ALA A 11 62.26 -10.01 33.39
C ALA A 11 61.11 -10.85 32.80
N SER A 12 59.94 -10.79 33.42
CA SER A 12 58.71 -11.38 32.90
C SER A 12 58.15 -10.51 31.77
N LEU A 13 58.24 -10.95 30.51
CA LEU A 13 57.44 -10.38 29.43
C LEU A 13 55.97 -10.72 29.68
N VAL A 14 55.17 -9.75 30.11
CA VAL A 14 53.70 -9.84 30.07
C VAL A 14 53.28 -9.39 28.68
N ALA A 15 52.86 -10.33 27.84
CA ALA A 15 52.21 -10.02 26.58
C ALA A 15 50.82 -9.45 26.89
N VAL A 16 50.66 -8.14 26.71
CA VAL A 16 49.36 -7.47 26.72
C VAL A 16 48.64 -7.90 25.44
N ILE A 17 47.74 -8.87 25.55
CA ILE A 17 46.78 -9.18 24.51
C ILE A 17 45.80 -8.01 24.52
N MET A 18 45.96 -7.09 23.56
CA MET A 18 44.90 -6.13 23.21
C MET A 18 43.73 -6.96 22.68
N ALA A 19 42.73 -7.20 23.53
CA ALA A 19 41.43 -7.61 23.05
C ALA A 19 40.93 -6.47 22.16
N THR A 20 40.96 -6.69 20.84
CA THR A 20 40.15 -5.90 19.93
C THR A 20 38.71 -6.24 20.29
N ASP A 21 38.03 -5.34 20.98
CA ASP A 21 36.57 -5.34 21.01
C ASP A 21 36.10 -5.17 19.57
N VAL A 22 35.95 -6.28 18.86
CA VAL A 22 35.04 -6.38 17.73
C VAL A 22 33.68 -6.27 18.38
N THR A 23 33.14 -5.05 18.44
CA THR A 23 31.71 -4.85 18.67
C THR A 23 31.01 -5.70 17.61
N ALA A 24 30.38 -6.79 18.04
CA ALA A 24 29.43 -7.48 17.19
C ALA A 24 28.44 -6.40 16.74
N GLU A 25 28.33 -6.17 15.43
CA GLU A 25 27.21 -5.42 14.89
C GLU A 25 25.96 -6.16 15.38
N ASP A 26 25.20 -5.55 16.28
CA ASP A 26 23.97 -6.13 16.83
C ASP A 26 22.98 -6.25 15.67
N GLY A 27 23.02 -7.40 15.00
CA GLY A 27 22.11 -7.73 13.93
C GLY A 27 20.67 -7.82 14.42
N PHE A 28 19.72 -7.75 13.50
CA PHE A 28 18.29 -7.75 13.84
C PHE A 28 17.54 -8.92 13.20
N THR A 29 16.42 -9.27 13.83
CA THR A 29 15.57 -10.39 13.45
C THR A 29 14.35 -9.91 12.68
N ILE A 30 14.16 -10.45 11.48
CA ILE A 30 13.03 -10.12 10.60
C ILE A 30 12.05 -11.29 10.57
N TYR A 31 10.76 -11.00 10.74
CA TYR A 31 9.72 -11.97 10.41
C TYR A 31 9.53 -12.09 8.90
N ILE A 32 9.56 -13.33 8.40
CA ILE A 32 9.20 -13.65 7.03
C ILE A 32 8.16 -14.77 6.98
N PRO A 33 7.07 -14.62 6.19
CA PRO A 33 6.10 -15.68 5.97
C PRO A 33 6.77 -16.97 5.50
N LYS A 34 6.30 -18.13 5.99
CA LYS A 34 6.89 -19.44 5.67
C LYS A 34 7.05 -19.72 4.17
N ILE A 35 6.18 -19.13 3.33
CA ILE A 35 6.24 -19.25 1.88
C ILE A 35 7.51 -18.62 1.27
N TYR A 36 8.12 -17.66 1.95
CA TYR A 36 9.33 -16.94 1.53
C TYR A 36 10.58 -17.38 2.33
N TRP A 37 10.53 -18.54 3.00
CA TRP A 37 11.62 -18.99 3.87
C TRP A 37 12.92 -19.24 3.12
N LYS A 38 12.85 -19.71 1.87
CA LYS A 38 14.03 -19.98 1.05
C LYS A 38 14.75 -18.68 0.68
N GLU A 39 13.97 -17.67 0.33
CA GLU A 39 14.42 -16.31 0.03
C GLU A 39 15.05 -15.68 1.29
N CYS A 40 14.48 -15.92 2.47
CA CYS A 40 15.07 -15.46 3.73
C CYS A 40 16.43 -16.08 4.02
N VAL A 41 16.57 -17.39 3.81
CA VAL A 41 17.84 -18.11 4.00
C VAL A 41 18.92 -17.56 3.05
N GLN A 42 18.53 -17.16 1.84
CA GLN A 42 19.44 -16.52 0.90
C GLN A 42 19.80 -15.11 1.38
N LEU A 43 18.80 -14.31 1.77
CA LEU A 43 18.99 -12.97 2.30
C LEU A 43 19.95 -12.97 3.50
N ILE A 44 19.84 -13.90 4.46
CA ILE A 44 20.78 -14.01 5.59
C ILE A 44 22.24 -14.09 5.11
N LYS A 45 22.51 -14.91 4.08
CA LYS A 45 23.86 -15.08 3.56
C LYS A 45 24.37 -13.81 2.89
N ASP A 46 23.54 -13.21 2.04
CA ASP A 46 23.93 -12.02 1.28
C ASP A 46 24.09 -10.81 2.21
N SER A 47 23.20 -10.69 3.19
CA SER A 47 23.23 -9.66 4.24
C SER A 47 24.51 -9.76 5.09
N ALA A 48 24.90 -10.96 5.52
CA ALA A 48 26.14 -11.19 6.26
C ALA A 48 27.39 -10.84 5.44
N ASN A 49 27.39 -11.14 4.13
CA ASN A 49 28.50 -10.78 3.23
C ASN A 49 28.64 -9.27 3.01
N ASN A 50 27.59 -8.49 3.31
CA ASN A 50 27.54 -7.04 3.14
C ASN A 50 27.65 -6.27 4.47
N GLY A 51 27.97 -6.93 5.59
CA GLY A 51 28.12 -6.26 6.90
C GLY A 51 26.79 -5.80 7.49
N ILE A 52 25.71 -6.54 7.22
CA ILE A 52 24.39 -6.30 7.82
C ILE A 52 23.91 -7.65 8.35
N PRO A 53 24.33 -8.12 9.53
CA PRO A 53 23.88 -9.43 10.01
C PRO A 53 22.38 -9.39 10.31
N ILE A 54 21.61 -10.33 9.72
CA ILE A 54 20.19 -10.51 10.04
C ILE A 54 19.87 -11.95 10.43
N SER A 55 18.77 -12.13 11.15
CA SER A 55 18.14 -13.42 11.41
C SER A 55 16.72 -13.47 10.88
N CYS A 56 16.26 -14.67 10.48
CA CYS A 56 14.92 -14.89 9.97
C CYS A 56 14.12 -15.78 10.89
N ILE A 57 12.85 -15.45 11.09
CA ILE A 57 11.90 -16.33 11.77
C ILE A 57 10.56 -16.37 11.04
N SER A 58 9.81 -17.44 11.28
CA SER A 58 8.45 -17.60 10.75
C SER A 58 7.50 -18.02 11.86
N SER A 59 6.30 -17.43 11.90
CA SER A 59 5.15 -17.92 12.66
C SER A 59 4.02 -18.39 11.72
N ARG A 60 2.88 -18.77 12.32
CA ARG A 60 1.68 -19.26 11.61
C ARG A 60 1.14 -18.25 10.61
N ASP A 61 1.06 -16.98 11.01
CA ASP A 61 0.53 -15.87 10.24
C ASP A 61 1.15 -14.56 10.71
N ARG A 62 0.88 -13.49 9.95
CA ARG A 62 1.42 -12.16 10.22
C ARG A 62 0.96 -11.57 11.55
N TYR A 63 -0.29 -11.82 11.97
CA TYR A 63 -0.81 -11.36 13.26
C TYR A 63 0.01 -11.91 14.42
N LYS A 64 0.33 -13.21 14.38
CA LYS A 64 1.17 -13.82 15.42
C LYS A 64 2.56 -13.19 15.48
N CYS A 65 3.05 -12.66 14.35
CA CYS A 65 4.36 -12.04 14.28
C CYS A 65 4.34 -10.62 14.83
N ILE A 66 3.27 -9.88 14.53
CA ILE A 66 3.06 -8.57 15.14
C ILE A 66 2.94 -8.70 16.66
N GLU A 67 2.17 -9.68 17.16
CA GLU A 67 2.08 -9.97 18.60
C GLU A 67 3.46 -10.25 19.21
N LYS A 68 4.33 -10.95 18.49
CA LYS A 68 5.68 -11.27 18.94
C LYS A 68 6.62 -10.05 18.91
N VAL A 69 6.51 -9.16 17.93
CA VAL A 69 7.21 -7.87 17.93
C VAL A 69 6.75 -7.04 19.13
N SER A 70 5.45 -6.97 19.42
CA SER A 70 4.92 -6.30 20.62
C SER A 70 5.34 -6.93 21.95
N ARG A 71 5.94 -8.12 21.94
CA ARG A 71 6.50 -8.82 23.11
C ARG A 71 8.03 -8.82 23.14
N GLU A 72 8.66 -8.05 22.25
CA GLU A 72 10.13 -7.99 22.11
C GLU A 72 10.76 -9.37 21.80
N GLU A 73 10.00 -10.30 21.23
CA GLU A 73 10.51 -11.60 20.78
C GLU A 73 11.15 -11.53 19.38
N ILE A 74 10.93 -10.42 18.66
CA ILE A 74 11.34 -10.17 17.27
C ILE A 74 11.58 -8.68 17.11
N ASP A 75 12.63 -8.30 16.39
CA ASP A 75 13.00 -6.90 16.18
C ASP A 75 12.09 -6.19 15.19
N VAL A 76 11.84 -6.80 14.02
CA VAL A 76 11.17 -6.12 12.91
C VAL A 76 10.17 -7.02 12.18
N VAL A 77 9.04 -6.45 11.77
CA VAL A 77 8.05 -7.08 10.89
C VAL A 77 7.53 -6.12 9.81
N VAL A 78 7.35 -6.62 8.58
CA VAL A 78 6.62 -5.90 7.53
C VAL A 78 5.12 -5.94 7.82
N VAL A 79 4.51 -4.76 7.88
CA VAL A 79 3.08 -4.54 8.14
C VAL A 79 2.42 -3.85 6.96
N ASP A 80 1.23 -4.32 6.62
CA ASP A 80 0.28 -3.61 5.77
C ASP A 80 -0.43 -2.50 6.58
N PRO A 81 -0.98 -1.46 5.91
CA PRO A 81 -1.80 -0.44 6.57
C PRO A 81 -2.96 -1.02 7.40
N GLU A 82 -3.53 -2.15 6.98
CA GLU A 82 -4.58 -2.86 7.72
C GLU A 82 -4.08 -3.44 9.04
N ASP A 83 -2.83 -3.92 9.07
CA ASP A 83 -2.25 -4.47 10.29
C ASP A 83 -2.01 -3.36 11.32
N ILE A 84 -1.49 -2.21 10.87
CA ILE A 84 -1.28 -1.01 11.70
C ILE A 84 -2.60 -0.53 12.33
N TYR A 85 -3.67 -0.51 11.53
CA TYR A 85 -5.00 -0.12 12.02
C TYR A 85 -5.49 -1.05 13.13
N LEU A 86 -5.23 -2.35 13.02
CA LEU A 86 -5.69 -3.34 13.99
C LEU A 86 -4.88 -3.34 15.28
N THR A 87 -3.65 -2.86 15.25
CA THR A 87 -2.75 -2.90 16.40
C THR A 87 -2.76 -1.59 17.18
N ALA A 88 -3.17 -0.47 16.56
CA ALA A 88 -3.24 0.87 17.18
C ALA A 88 -1.90 1.30 17.84
N LEU A 89 -0.78 0.81 17.29
CA LEU A 89 0.57 1.06 17.79
C LEU A 89 1.20 2.26 17.08
N ASP A 90 2.09 2.95 17.79
CA ASP A 90 2.95 3.98 17.21
C ASP A 90 3.94 3.29 16.24
N ASP A 91 3.91 3.73 14.99
CA ASP A 91 4.67 3.15 13.90
C ASP A 91 5.76 4.14 13.43
N ASN A 92 7.00 3.66 13.39
CA ASN A 92 8.12 4.43 12.86
C ASN A 92 8.18 4.28 11.33
N GLN A 93 8.02 5.41 10.65
CA GLN A 93 7.94 5.45 9.20
C GLN A 93 9.27 5.04 8.54
N THR A 94 9.36 3.80 8.12
CA THR A 94 10.37 3.34 7.17
C THR A 94 9.94 3.77 5.77
N LYS A 95 10.62 4.78 5.22
CA LYS A 95 10.41 5.25 3.84
C LYS A 95 11.01 4.23 2.86
N GLU A 96 10.33 3.12 2.63
CA GLU A 96 10.77 2.13 1.65
C GLU A 96 10.64 2.64 0.21
N GLU A 97 9.80 3.66 -0.07
CA GLU A 97 9.73 4.29 -1.40
C GLU A 97 9.74 5.83 -1.36
N ALA A 98 10.87 6.43 -1.73
CA ALA A 98 11.16 7.88 -1.60
C ALA A 98 10.37 8.83 -2.54
N TYR A 99 9.49 8.31 -3.41
CA TYR A 99 8.94 9.10 -4.53
C TYR A 99 7.41 9.30 -4.50
N ALA A 100 6.69 8.87 -3.46
CA ALA A 100 5.27 9.20 -3.28
C ALA A 100 4.80 8.97 -1.84
N ASP A 101 3.95 9.88 -1.33
CA ASP A 101 3.40 9.82 0.02
C ASP A 101 2.50 8.59 0.26
N TYR A 102 1.88 8.07 -0.81
CA TYR A 102 0.93 6.96 -0.76
C TYR A 102 1.19 5.96 -1.89
N HIS A 103 0.87 4.69 -1.61
CA HIS A 103 0.96 3.59 -2.57
C HIS A 103 -0.07 3.76 -3.70
N TYR A 104 -1.31 4.11 -3.35
CA TYR A 104 -2.38 4.40 -4.30
C TYR A 104 -3.27 5.52 -3.82
N GLU A 105 -3.84 6.26 -4.77
CA GLU A 105 -4.80 7.33 -4.52
C GLU A 105 -6.03 7.08 -5.39
N ALA A 106 -7.21 7.18 -4.79
CA ALA A 106 -8.49 7.15 -5.47
C ALA A 106 -8.89 8.58 -5.84
N VAL A 107 -9.21 8.80 -7.11
CA VAL A 107 -9.64 10.11 -7.62
C VAL A 107 -10.98 9.98 -8.33
N ALA A 108 -11.78 11.03 -8.29
CA ALA A 108 -13.00 11.15 -9.08
C ALA A 108 -12.76 12.12 -10.23
N ILE A 109 -13.24 11.77 -11.42
CA ILE A 109 -13.19 12.59 -12.62
C ILE A 109 -14.62 12.87 -13.06
N ILE A 110 -14.91 14.12 -13.36
CA ILE A 110 -16.20 14.56 -13.90
C ILE A 110 -15.99 15.37 -15.18
N GLN A 111 -17.05 15.51 -15.97
CA GLN A 111 -17.07 16.51 -17.05
C GLN A 111 -17.03 17.92 -16.48
N GLU A 112 -16.34 18.85 -17.15
CA GLU A 112 -16.19 20.23 -16.70
C GLU A 112 -17.54 20.95 -16.54
N ASP A 113 -18.45 20.75 -17.49
CA ASP A 113 -19.78 21.35 -17.55
C ASP A 113 -20.79 20.72 -16.57
N LEU A 114 -20.41 19.67 -15.85
CA LEU A 114 -21.27 19.02 -14.88
C LEU A 114 -21.52 19.95 -13.68
N ASN A 115 -22.77 20.40 -13.49
CA ASN A 115 -23.15 21.26 -12.37
C ASN A 115 -23.28 20.47 -11.05
N VAL A 116 -22.15 20.22 -10.38
CA VAL A 116 -22.05 19.60 -9.06
C VAL A 116 -21.08 20.41 -8.22
N SER A 117 -21.51 20.80 -7.02
CA SER A 117 -20.74 21.62 -6.08
C SER A 117 -20.48 20.94 -4.73
N ASP A 118 -20.97 19.71 -4.54
CA ASP A 118 -20.73 18.90 -3.35
C ASP A 118 -20.93 17.39 -3.66
N ALA A 119 -20.51 16.54 -2.73
CA ALA A 119 -20.62 15.10 -2.91
C ALA A 119 -22.07 14.58 -2.99
N LYS A 120 -23.06 15.30 -2.44
CA LYS A 120 -24.48 14.93 -2.54
C LYS A 120 -25.02 15.19 -3.94
N GLY A 121 -24.48 16.17 -4.66
CA GLY A 121 -24.78 16.44 -6.07
C GLY A 121 -24.41 15.29 -7.01
N LEU A 122 -23.68 14.28 -6.53
CA LEU A 122 -23.48 13.02 -7.25
C LEU A 122 -24.76 12.17 -7.34
N ARG A 123 -25.79 12.49 -6.55
CA ARG A 123 -27.08 11.78 -6.56
C ARG A 123 -27.69 11.76 -7.94
N TYR A 124 -28.20 10.59 -8.30
CA TYR A 124 -28.85 10.27 -9.57
C TYR A 124 -27.96 10.36 -10.82
N LEU A 125 -26.65 10.62 -10.66
CA LEU A 125 -25.72 10.56 -11.78
C LEU A 125 -25.38 9.10 -12.14
N LYS A 126 -24.77 8.94 -13.32
CA LYS A 126 -24.17 7.66 -13.73
C LYS A 126 -22.70 7.65 -13.32
N SER A 127 -22.25 6.57 -12.69
CA SER A 127 -20.87 6.40 -12.27
C SER A 127 -20.20 5.20 -12.95
N CYS A 128 -18.88 5.27 -13.10
CA CYS A 128 -18.05 4.12 -13.46
C CYS A 128 -16.92 3.99 -12.45
N HIS A 129 -16.55 2.75 -12.13
CA HIS A 129 -15.52 2.42 -11.14
C HIS A 129 -14.56 1.40 -11.75
N THR A 130 -13.26 1.67 -11.65
CA THR A 130 -12.24 0.90 -12.39
C THR A 130 -11.94 -0.49 -11.82
N GLY A 131 -12.48 -0.87 -10.66
CA GLY A 131 -12.52 -2.28 -10.25
C GLY A 131 -12.77 -2.52 -8.76
N ILE A 132 -13.61 -3.52 -8.45
CA ILE A 132 -13.78 -4.24 -7.18
C ILE A 132 -12.75 -5.37 -7.15
N ARG A 133 -11.57 -5.16 -6.58
CA ARG A 133 -10.65 -6.28 -6.27
C ARG A 133 -9.74 -5.91 -5.13
N ASP A 134 -10.06 -6.38 -3.91
CA ASP A 134 -9.20 -6.38 -2.71
C ASP A 134 -8.28 -5.16 -2.57
N ASP A 135 -8.74 -3.98 -3.03
CA ASP A 135 -7.98 -2.76 -3.01
C ASP A 135 -8.64 -1.84 -1.99
N ILE A 136 -7.86 -1.52 -0.96
CA ILE A 136 -8.28 -0.60 0.10
C ILE A 136 -8.82 0.71 -0.50
N GLY A 137 -8.24 1.17 -1.61
CA GLY A 137 -8.69 2.37 -2.33
C GLY A 137 -10.15 2.28 -2.79
N TYR A 138 -10.58 1.13 -3.33
CA TYR A 138 -11.98 0.87 -3.67
C TYR A 138 -12.85 0.76 -2.44
N ASN A 139 -12.42 0.02 -1.41
CA ASN A 139 -13.23 -0.18 -0.20
C ASN A 139 -13.46 1.14 0.55
N ILE A 140 -12.43 1.98 0.70
CA ILE A 140 -12.56 3.30 1.32
C ILE A 140 -13.45 4.20 0.46
N LEU A 141 -13.24 4.25 -0.85
CA LEU A 141 -14.09 5.03 -1.74
C LEU A 141 -15.55 4.58 -1.64
N HIS A 142 -15.79 3.27 -1.62
CA HIS A 142 -17.11 2.69 -1.48
C HIS A 142 -17.77 3.02 -0.16
N ALA A 143 -17.04 2.89 0.94
CA ALA A 143 -17.53 3.29 2.25
C ALA A 143 -17.91 4.78 2.29
N LYS A 144 -17.07 5.65 1.71
CA LYS A 144 -17.36 7.10 1.62
C LYS A 144 -18.59 7.39 0.78
N LEU A 145 -18.71 6.79 -0.40
CA LEU A 145 -19.87 6.95 -1.27
C LEU A 145 -21.14 6.37 -0.65
N ALA A 146 -21.05 5.21 0.00
CA ALA A 146 -22.16 4.59 0.71
C ALA A 146 -22.63 5.46 1.89
N ALA A 147 -21.72 6.10 2.62
CA ALA A 147 -22.05 7.06 3.67
C ALA A 147 -22.74 8.34 3.16
N ILE A 148 -22.55 8.70 1.90
CA ILE A 148 -23.27 9.80 1.23
C ILE A 148 -24.65 9.34 0.71
N GLY A 149 -24.77 8.05 0.38
CA GLY A 149 -25.99 7.39 -0.04
C GLY A 149 -27.00 7.22 1.11
N ASP A 150 -28.01 6.39 0.88
CA ASP A 150 -29.03 6.08 1.87
C ASP A 150 -28.58 4.95 2.82
N ASN A 151 -29.43 4.62 3.80
CA ASN A 151 -29.11 3.79 4.96
C ASN A 151 -28.32 2.49 4.66
N ILE A 152 -27.10 2.40 5.19
CA ILE A 152 -26.21 1.21 5.12
C ILE A 152 -26.45 0.18 6.23
N ASN A 153 -27.35 0.46 7.18
CA ASN A 153 -27.57 -0.34 8.39
C ASN A 153 -28.90 -1.09 8.37
N ASN A 154 -29.34 -1.59 7.22
CA ASN A 154 -30.50 -2.47 7.17
C ASN A 154 -30.08 -3.90 7.58
N THR A 155 -30.56 -4.37 8.72
CA THR A 155 -30.23 -5.69 9.28
C THR A 155 -30.85 -6.85 8.49
N GLU A 156 -31.79 -6.61 7.58
CA GLU A 156 -32.38 -7.63 6.70
C GLU A 156 -31.43 -8.07 5.57
N TYR A 157 -30.38 -7.29 5.30
CA TYR A 157 -29.44 -7.56 4.23
C TYR A 157 -28.02 -7.80 4.76
N PHE A 158 -27.24 -8.61 4.03
CA PHE A 158 -25.82 -8.73 4.31
C PHE A 158 -25.10 -7.39 4.12
N VAL A 159 -24.00 -7.17 4.82
CA VAL A 159 -23.19 -5.93 4.75
C VAL A 159 -22.90 -5.53 3.31
N ARG A 160 -22.42 -6.49 2.50
CA ARG A 160 -22.15 -6.27 1.08
C ARG A 160 -23.40 -5.89 0.30
N ASP A 161 -24.56 -6.45 0.64
CA ASP A 161 -25.82 -6.08 0.00
C ASP A 161 -26.26 -4.66 0.34
N ASN A 162 -26.04 -4.21 1.59
CA ASN A 162 -26.29 -2.84 2.05
C ASN A 162 -25.38 -1.83 1.35
N GLU A 163 -24.08 -2.11 1.26
CA GLU A 163 -23.12 -1.25 0.55
C GLU A 163 -23.59 -1.01 -0.90
N PHE A 164 -23.95 -2.08 -1.61
CA PHE A 164 -24.44 -1.94 -2.97
C PHE A 164 -25.80 -1.22 -3.05
N GLN A 165 -26.68 -1.35 -2.05
CA GLN A 165 -27.94 -0.61 -2.03
C GLN A 165 -27.71 0.89 -1.83
N ALA A 166 -26.83 1.27 -0.90
CA ALA A 166 -26.45 2.66 -0.70
C ALA A 166 -25.84 3.26 -1.98
N LEU A 167 -24.98 2.54 -2.68
CA LEU A 167 -24.49 2.98 -4.00
C LEU A 167 -25.60 3.10 -5.04
N SER A 168 -26.55 2.17 -5.05
CA SER A 168 -27.69 2.17 -5.98
C SER A 168 -28.65 3.33 -5.70
N SER A 169 -28.73 3.78 -4.45
CA SER A 169 -29.49 4.98 -4.08
C SER A 169 -28.77 6.27 -4.49
N LEU A 170 -27.43 6.24 -4.53
CA LEU A 170 -26.62 7.37 -4.93
C LEU A 170 -26.57 7.52 -6.46
N PHE A 171 -26.41 6.44 -7.21
CA PHE A 171 -26.26 6.50 -8.67
C PHE A 171 -27.43 5.84 -9.41
N THR A 172 -27.93 6.49 -10.47
CA THR A 172 -28.98 5.89 -11.32
C THR A 172 -28.50 4.63 -12.03
N LYS A 173 -27.22 4.62 -12.45
CA LYS A 173 -26.52 3.45 -12.99
C LYS A 173 -25.05 3.53 -12.61
N ALA A 174 -24.46 2.39 -12.29
CA ALA A 174 -23.04 2.26 -12.04
C ALA A 174 -22.40 1.26 -13.02
N CYS A 175 -21.12 1.41 -13.33
CA CYS A 175 -20.29 0.35 -13.88
C CYS A 175 -19.31 -0.08 -12.79
N LEU A 176 -19.51 -1.27 -12.25
CA LEU A 176 -18.67 -1.84 -11.20
C LEU A 176 -17.95 -3.07 -11.76
N VAL A 177 -16.72 -2.87 -12.22
CA VAL A 177 -15.91 -3.95 -12.80
C VAL A 177 -15.34 -4.83 -11.67
N GLY A 178 -15.08 -6.12 -11.90
CA GLY A 178 -14.29 -6.96 -10.98
C GLY A 178 -15.06 -8.13 -10.36
N THR A 179 -14.42 -8.81 -9.41
CA THR A 179 -14.96 -10.01 -8.75
C THR A 179 -15.47 -9.62 -7.37
N TRP A 180 -16.78 -9.71 -7.17
CA TRP A 180 -17.48 -9.20 -5.99
C TRP A 180 -17.59 -10.23 -4.86
N SER A 181 -17.09 -11.44 -5.05
CA SER A 181 -16.99 -12.47 -4.04
C SER A 181 -15.91 -13.46 -4.46
N SER A 182 -15.09 -13.90 -3.51
CA SER A 182 -14.13 -14.99 -3.74
C SER A 182 -14.83 -16.31 -4.05
N ASP A 183 -16.04 -16.53 -3.51
CA ASP A 183 -16.91 -17.64 -3.89
C ASP A 183 -17.53 -17.38 -5.29
N PRO A 184 -17.29 -18.26 -6.29
CA PRO A 184 -17.79 -18.07 -7.65
C PRO A 184 -19.31 -18.10 -7.78
N THR A 185 -19.99 -18.89 -6.94
CA THR A 185 -21.44 -19.04 -6.96
C THR A 185 -22.12 -17.78 -6.41
N ILE A 186 -21.62 -17.26 -5.29
CA ILE A 186 -22.08 -15.99 -4.71
C ILE A 186 -21.78 -14.85 -5.68
N ASN A 187 -20.57 -14.82 -6.27
CA ASN A 187 -20.21 -13.79 -7.25
C ASN A 187 -21.16 -13.76 -8.45
N ARG A 188 -21.51 -14.95 -8.98
CA ARG A 188 -22.48 -15.08 -10.08
C ARG A 188 -23.86 -14.57 -9.67
N LYS A 189 -24.37 -14.99 -8.49
CA LYS A 189 -25.67 -14.54 -7.98
C LYS A 189 -25.72 -13.03 -7.77
N LEU A 190 -24.69 -12.44 -7.17
CA LEU A 190 -24.60 -10.99 -6.98
C LEU A 190 -24.60 -10.25 -8.33
N SER A 191 -23.80 -10.74 -9.28
CA SER A 191 -23.73 -10.20 -10.64
C SER A 191 -25.09 -10.25 -11.33
N GLU A 192 -25.80 -11.38 -11.25
CA GLU A 192 -27.12 -11.57 -11.84
C GLU A 192 -28.19 -10.68 -11.22
N LYS A 193 -28.27 -10.62 -9.88
CA LYS A 193 -29.23 -9.80 -9.13
C LYS A 193 -29.10 -8.31 -9.48
N ARG A 194 -27.90 -7.86 -9.86
CA ARG A 194 -27.56 -6.43 -9.98
C ARG A 194 -27.33 -5.96 -11.42
N LYS A 195 -27.65 -6.78 -12.43
CA LYS A 195 -27.53 -6.44 -13.86
C LYS A 195 -28.23 -5.13 -14.26
N ALA A 196 -29.34 -4.77 -13.58
CA ALA A 196 -30.09 -3.56 -13.88
C ALA A 196 -29.37 -2.27 -13.44
N THR A 197 -28.62 -2.33 -12.32
CA THR A 197 -27.90 -1.18 -11.75
C THR A 197 -26.44 -1.14 -12.18
N CYS A 198 -25.81 -2.30 -12.40
CA CYS A 198 -24.43 -2.46 -12.83
C CYS A 198 -24.37 -2.82 -14.32
N ALA A 199 -24.21 -1.80 -15.18
CA ALA A 199 -24.47 -1.95 -16.60
C ALA A 199 -23.41 -2.76 -17.38
N HIS A 200 -22.22 -3.02 -16.82
CA HIS A 200 -21.19 -3.71 -17.59
C HIS A 200 -20.13 -4.42 -16.71
N PHE A 201 -20.00 -5.73 -16.91
CA PHE A 201 -18.88 -6.52 -16.39
C PHE A 201 -17.77 -6.51 -17.43
N MET A 202 -16.77 -5.62 -17.28
CA MET A 202 -15.63 -5.58 -18.20
C MET A 202 -14.49 -6.45 -17.71
N LYS A 203 -14.08 -7.45 -18.48
CA LYS A 203 -12.79 -8.13 -18.28
C LYS A 203 -11.60 -7.33 -18.87
N SER A 204 -11.65 -6.00 -18.95
CA SER A 204 -10.66 -5.22 -19.74
C SER A 204 -9.65 -4.45 -18.89
N GLN A 205 -8.55 -4.05 -19.53
CA GLN A 205 -7.53 -3.17 -18.97
C GLN A 205 -8.08 -1.77 -18.62
N THR A 206 -7.48 -1.11 -17.61
CA THR A 206 -7.91 0.18 -17.05
C THR A 206 -8.04 1.29 -18.10
N SER A 207 -7.19 1.32 -19.13
CA SER A 207 -7.26 2.31 -20.22
C SER A 207 -8.52 2.16 -21.09
N VAL A 208 -8.99 0.93 -21.30
CA VAL A 208 -10.25 0.64 -22.00
C VAL A 208 -11.44 1.04 -21.13
N ILE A 209 -11.33 0.84 -19.82
CA ILE A 209 -12.37 1.26 -18.86
C ILE A 209 -12.52 2.79 -18.87
N ILE A 210 -11.43 3.55 -18.83
CA ILE A 210 -11.51 5.03 -18.86
C ILE A 210 -12.14 5.52 -20.18
N LYS A 211 -11.73 4.97 -21.34
CA LYS A 211 -12.32 5.32 -22.66
C LYS A 211 -13.83 5.09 -22.72
N ILE A 212 -14.28 3.93 -22.23
CA ILE A 212 -15.70 3.55 -22.27
C ILE A 212 -16.49 4.35 -21.24
N SER A 213 -15.90 4.61 -20.07
CA SER A 213 -16.55 5.34 -19.00
C SER A 213 -16.79 6.81 -19.37
N ILE A 214 -15.77 7.50 -19.90
CA ILE A 214 -15.89 8.91 -20.27
C ILE A 214 -16.99 9.15 -21.34
N ARG A 215 -17.19 8.20 -22.26
CA ARG A 215 -18.22 8.31 -23.30
C ARG A 215 -19.63 8.00 -22.82
N VAL A 216 -19.77 7.24 -21.73
CA VAL A 216 -21.06 6.67 -21.30
C VAL A 216 -21.54 7.30 -19.98
N THR A 217 -20.65 7.87 -19.17
CA THR A 217 -20.95 8.43 -17.85
C THR A 217 -20.44 9.84 -17.67
N LYS A 218 -21.11 10.59 -16.77
CA LYS A 218 -20.70 11.95 -16.38
C LYS A 218 -19.71 11.96 -15.22
N VAL A 219 -19.60 10.84 -14.50
CA VAL A 219 -18.70 10.64 -13.36
C VAL A 219 -17.93 9.33 -13.55
N LEU A 220 -16.62 9.40 -13.34
CA LEU A 220 -15.70 8.27 -13.37
C LEU A 220 -14.84 8.29 -12.11
N PHE A 221 -14.99 7.27 -11.28
CA PHE A 221 -14.09 7.00 -10.18
C PHE A 221 -12.96 6.09 -10.64
N VAL A 222 -11.74 6.58 -10.46
CA VAL A 222 -10.52 5.84 -10.79
C VAL A 222 -9.86 5.41 -9.50
N THR A 223 -9.97 4.12 -9.21
CA THR A 223 -9.19 3.40 -8.20
C THR A 223 -8.11 2.64 -8.96
N SER A 224 -6.85 3.03 -8.77
CA SER A 224 -5.77 2.41 -9.55
C SER A 224 -5.15 1.24 -8.82
N PHE A 225 -5.09 0.10 -9.50
CA PHE A 225 -4.28 -1.05 -9.10
C PHE A 225 -2.88 -0.88 -9.69
N ARG A 226 -1.87 -0.91 -8.83
CA ARG A 226 -0.43 -1.00 -9.13
C ARG A 226 0.32 0.20 -9.71
N LYS A 227 -0.29 1.32 -10.11
CA LYS A 227 0.47 2.56 -10.38
C LYS A 227 -0.37 3.80 -10.08
N LYS A 228 0.29 4.82 -9.52
CA LYS A 228 -0.18 6.16 -9.10
C LYS A 228 -1.27 6.79 -10.01
N VAL A 229 -1.80 7.98 -9.64
CA VAL A 229 -2.61 8.91 -10.46
C VAL A 229 -2.20 9.00 -11.95
N ILE A 230 -0.97 8.63 -12.25
CA ILE A 230 -0.40 8.26 -13.55
C ILE A 230 -1.37 7.72 -14.59
N HIS A 231 -2.38 6.92 -14.25
CA HIS A 231 -3.33 6.38 -15.24
C HIS A 231 -4.20 7.47 -15.88
N VAL A 232 -4.58 8.50 -15.11
CA VAL A 232 -5.35 9.63 -15.62
C VAL A 232 -4.47 10.51 -16.51
N LYS A 233 -3.27 10.87 -16.04
CA LYS A 233 -2.31 11.64 -16.84
C LYS A 233 -1.91 10.89 -18.11
N ARG A 234 -1.65 9.59 -18.02
CA ARG A 234 -1.35 8.72 -19.17
C ARG A 234 -2.49 8.63 -20.16
N PHE A 235 -3.74 8.54 -19.68
CA PHE A 235 -4.91 8.52 -20.53
C PHE A 235 -4.99 9.78 -21.41
N PHE A 236 -4.72 10.95 -20.83
CA PHE A 236 -4.71 12.23 -21.54
C PHE A 236 -3.37 12.59 -22.20
N GLY A 237 -2.36 11.70 -22.13
CA GLY A 237 -1.03 11.96 -22.68
C GLY A 237 -0.24 13.08 -21.99
N LEU A 238 -0.53 13.37 -20.73
CA LEU A 238 0.14 14.40 -19.93
C LEU A 238 1.47 13.90 -19.35
N PRO A 239 2.47 14.79 -19.19
CA PRO A 239 3.76 14.46 -18.56
C PRO A 239 3.57 14.02 -17.11
N GLY A 240 4.51 13.21 -16.62
CA GLY A 240 4.42 12.54 -15.31
C GLY A 240 3.99 11.06 -15.40
N SER A 241 3.79 10.52 -16.60
CA SER A 241 3.70 9.07 -16.82
C SER A 241 5.04 8.50 -17.30
N VAL A 242 5.55 7.48 -16.60
CA VAL A 242 6.78 6.74 -16.98
C VAL A 242 6.58 5.87 -18.24
N THR A 243 5.39 5.91 -18.84
CA THR A 243 4.98 5.03 -19.95
C THR A 243 4.25 5.83 -21.02
N SER A 244 4.34 5.39 -22.28
CA SER A 244 3.75 6.06 -23.44
C SER A 244 2.25 6.33 -23.29
N ALA A 245 1.84 7.52 -23.76
CA ALA A 245 0.47 8.00 -23.80
C ALA A 245 -0.47 7.03 -24.51
N VAL A 246 -1.72 6.93 -24.04
CA VAL A 246 -2.76 6.18 -24.75
C VAL A 246 -3.36 7.11 -25.81
N PRO A 247 -3.45 6.72 -27.09
CA PRO A 247 -4.13 7.53 -28.10
C PRO A 247 -5.59 7.77 -27.70
N THR A 248 -6.00 9.02 -27.51
CA THR A 248 -7.38 9.42 -27.20
C THR A 248 -7.71 10.72 -27.93
N ASN A 249 -8.97 10.87 -28.33
CA ASN A 249 -9.50 12.12 -28.89
C ASN A 249 -10.08 13.03 -27.80
N GLU A 250 -10.06 12.58 -26.53
CA GLU A 250 -10.61 13.30 -25.39
C GLU A 250 -9.59 14.32 -24.87
N HIS A 251 -9.98 15.59 -24.78
CA HIS A 251 -9.11 16.66 -24.29
C HIS A 251 -9.25 16.83 -22.77
N PRO A 252 -8.15 16.92 -21.99
CA PRO A 252 -8.22 17.00 -20.53
C PRO A 252 -8.96 18.24 -20.01
N SER A 253 -9.04 19.32 -20.79
CA SER A 253 -9.82 20.52 -20.46
C SER A 253 -11.32 20.25 -20.31
N ASN A 254 -11.84 19.18 -20.90
CA ASN A 254 -13.26 18.81 -20.82
C ASN A 254 -13.59 18.09 -19.51
N PHE A 255 -12.58 17.84 -18.66
CA PHE A 255 -12.70 17.07 -17.43
C PHE A 255 -12.06 17.79 -16.25
N ARG A 256 -12.50 17.44 -15.05
CA ARG A 256 -11.91 17.90 -13.79
C ARG A 256 -11.77 16.74 -12.82
N TYR A 257 -10.76 16.82 -11.97
CA TYR A 257 -10.79 16.09 -10.71
C TYR A 257 -11.90 16.68 -9.84
N PHE A 258 -12.79 15.83 -9.34
CA PHE A 258 -13.83 16.22 -8.41
C PHE A 258 -13.42 15.85 -7.00
N CYS A 259 -13.45 16.81 -6.10
CA CYS A 259 -12.93 16.67 -4.75
C CYS A 259 -14.04 16.30 -3.75
N PRO A 260 -13.72 15.66 -2.62
CA PRO A 260 -14.72 15.32 -1.60
C PRO A 260 -15.47 16.54 -1.02
N ASP A 261 -14.82 17.71 -1.01
CA ASP A 261 -15.40 18.99 -0.57
C ASP A 261 -16.26 19.68 -1.65
N GLY A 262 -16.38 19.08 -2.83
CA GLY A 262 -17.14 19.63 -3.95
C GLY A 262 -16.36 20.54 -4.90
N THR A 263 -15.10 20.85 -4.59
CA THR A 263 -14.24 21.64 -5.47
C THR A 263 -13.88 20.85 -6.74
N LYS A 264 -13.57 21.59 -7.80
CA LYS A 264 -13.17 21.03 -9.09
C LYS A 264 -11.76 21.49 -9.43
N VAL A 265 -10.90 20.54 -9.73
CA VAL A 265 -9.47 20.78 -9.96
C VAL A 265 -9.11 20.42 -11.40
N PRO A 266 -8.40 21.28 -12.15
CA PRO A 266 -8.07 21.06 -13.55
C PRO A 266 -7.15 19.86 -13.77
N ILE A 267 -7.33 19.13 -14.86
CA ILE A 267 -6.42 18.04 -15.25
C ILE A 267 -5.37 18.60 -16.21
N ASN A 268 -4.14 18.81 -15.72
CA ASN A 268 -3.00 19.23 -16.55
C ASN A 268 -1.69 18.62 -16.03
N ALA A 269 -0.56 19.00 -16.63
CA ALA A 269 0.78 18.51 -16.31
C ALA A 269 1.14 18.70 -14.82
N ASP A 270 0.86 19.88 -14.30
CA ASP A 270 1.38 20.37 -13.01
C ASP A 270 0.37 20.21 -11.88
N THR A 271 -0.89 19.92 -12.19
CA THR A 271 -1.90 19.75 -11.15
C THR A 271 -1.67 18.48 -10.35
N LYS A 272 -1.67 18.64 -9.02
CA LYS A 272 -1.87 17.55 -8.05
C LYS A 272 -3.38 17.31 -7.89
N PRO A 273 -3.90 16.09 -8.11
CA PRO A 273 -5.31 15.83 -7.92
C PRO A 273 -5.68 15.90 -6.44
N CYS A 274 -6.93 16.25 -6.17
CA CYS A 274 -7.55 15.94 -4.90
C CYS A 274 -7.93 14.45 -4.86
N THR A 275 -7.82 13.85 -3.68
CA THR A 275 -7.98 12.40 -3.49
C THR A 275 -9.15 12.11 -2.56
N TRP A 276 -9.92 11.10 -2.90
CA TRP A 276 -11.05 10.61 -2.09
C TRP A 276 -10.58 9.64 -1.02
N ALA A 277 -9.56 8.85 -1.36
CA ALA A 277 -8.93 7.89 -0.49
C ALA A 277 -7.47 7.72 -0.90
N ALA A 278 -6.63 7.35 0.04
CA ALA A 278 -5.27 6.95 -0.24
C ALA A 278 -4.91 5.70 0.56
N ARG A 279 -4.20 4.77 -0.07
CA ARG A 279 -3.61 3.60 0.59
C ARG A 279 -2.16 3.96 0.95
N PRO A 280 -1.80 3.99 2.24
CA PRO A 280 -0.41 4.12 2.66
C PRO A 280 0.46 2.98 2.12
N TRP A 281 1.77 3.21 2.07
CA TRP A 281 2.73 2.15 1.82
C TRP A 281 2.71 1.11 2.93
N GLN A 282 3.15 -0.10 2.59
CA GLN A 282 3.61 -1.06 3.61
C GLN A 282 4.77 -0.44 4.38
N ARG A 283 4.94 -0.86 5.63
CA ARG A 283 5.96 -0.32 6.52
C ARG A 283 6.60 -1.42 7.33
N TYR A 284 7.72 -1.12 7.96
CA TYR A 284 8.31 -1.95 8.99
C TYR A 284 7.91 -1.45 10.36
N MET A 285 7.36 -2.34 11.16
CA MET A 285 7.12 -2.14 12.58
C MET A 285 8.29 -2.74 13.37
N ALA A 286 8.83 -1.98 14.32
CA ALA A 286 9.90 -2.41 15.21
C ALA A 286 9.41 -2.52 16.67
N ASN A 287 10.06 -3.36 17.48
CA ASN A 287 9.79 -3.42 18.92
C ASN A 287 10.47 -2.26 19.69
N ASP A 288 9.99 -1.97 20.90
CA ASP A 288 10.53 -0.90 21.75
C ASP A 288 11.94 -1.21 22.32
N GLY A 289 12.33 -2.47 22.34
CA GLY A 289 13.69 -2.93 22.67
C GLY A 289 14.72 -2.67 21.57
N VAL A 290 14.32 -2.24 20.37
CA VAL A 290 15.24 -1.81 19.31
C VAL A 290 15.82 -0.44 19.67
N ASN A 291 17.01 -0.46 20.28
CA ASN A 291 17.67 0.73 20.81
C ASN A 291 18.07 1.77 19.74
N ASN A 292 18.20 1.37 18.47
CA ASN A 292 18.62 2.25 17.37
C ASN A 292 17.80 2.02 16.10
N ILE A 293 16.57 2.55 16.09
CA ILE A 293 15.62 2.43 14.97
C ILE A 293 16.16 3.06 13.69
N GLU A 294 16.92 4.16 13.79
CA GLU A 294 17.51 4.82 12.61
C GLU A 294 18.56 3.94 11.92
N ALA A 295 19.38 3.21 12.68
CA ALA A 295 20.34 2.26 12.13
C ALA A 295 19.62 1.10 11.43
N VAL A 296 18.63 0.49 12.08
CA VAL A 296 17.83 -0.59 11.49
C VAL A 296 17.13 -0.12 10.21
N GLN A 297 16.58 1.09 10.20
CA GLN A 297 15.98 1.67 9.00
C GLN A 297 16.99 1.85 7.85
N LYS A 298 18.21 2.28 8.17
CA LYS A 298 19.28 2.42 7.19
C LYS A 298 19.68 1.06 6.60
N GLU A 299 19.87 0.06 7.47
CA GLU A 299 20.23 -1.31 7.08
C GLU A 299 19.15 -1.96 6.21
N LEU A 300 17.87 -1.86 6.60
CA LEU A 300 16.73 -2.31 5.78
C LEU A 300 16.72 -1.64 4.39
N THR A 301 17.03 -0.34 4.33
CA THR A 301 17.13 0.39 3.06
C THR A 301 18.27 -0.12 2.18
N GLU A 302 19.41 -0.49 2.79
CA GLU A 302 20.55 -1.06 2.07
C GLU A 302 20.27 -2.48 1.57
N LEU A 303 19.58 -3.30 2.37
CA LEU A 303 19.11 -4.64 1.96
C LEU A 303 18.10 -4.57 0.81
N GLY A 304 17.18 -3.61 0.84
CA GLY A 304 16.27 -3.36 -0.29
C GLY A 304 17.01 -3.09 -1.59
N LYS A 305 18.03 -2.22 -1.56
CA LYS A 305 18.88 -1.92 -2.72
C LYS A 305 19.67 -3.13 -3.21
N LEU A 306 20.10 -4.02 -2.32
CA LEU A 306 20.80 -5.25 -2.68
C LEU A 306 19.87 -6.16 -3.50
N GLY A 307 18.66 -6.41 -2.99
CA GLY A 307 17.67 -7.25 -3.68
C GLY A 307 17.19 -6.68 -5.03
N GLU A 308 17.10 -5.35 -5.15
CA GLU A 308 16.78 -4.70 -6.43
C GLU A 308 17.86 -4.91 -7.49
N LYS A 309 19.15 -4.84 -7.10
CA LYS A 309 20.28 -5.05 -8.01
C LYS A 309 20.36 -6.50 -8.49
N GLU A 310 20.12 -7.47 -7.60
CA GLU A 310 20.14 -8.89 -7.95
C GLU A 310 18.98 -9.28 -8.87
N LYS A 311 17.80 -8.70 -8.70
CA LYS A 311 16.65 -8.93 -9.61
C LYS A 311 16.78 -8.20 -10.95
N ALA A 312 17.66 -7.21 -11.04
CA ALA A 312 17.96 -6.47 -12.27
C ALA A 312 19.09 -7.12 -13.10
N ALA A 313 19.81 -8.10 -12.52
CA ALA A 313 20.83 -8.92 -13.18
C ALA A 313 20.23 -10.21 -13.76
#